data_AF-A0A966U802-F1
#
_entry.id   AF-A0A966U802-F1
#
_cell.length_a   1.000
_cell.length_b   1.000
_cell.length_c   1.000
_cell.angle_alpha   90.00
_cell.angle_beta   90.00
_cell.angle_gamma   90.00
#
_symmetry.space_group_name_H-M   'P 1'
#
loop_
_entity.id
_entity.type
_entity.pdbx_description
1 polymer ?
#
loop_
_entity_poly.entity_id
_entity_poly.type
_entity_poly.pdbx_seq_one_letter_code
_entity_poly.pdbx_strand_id
1 'polypeptide(L)'
;GLIKLPDRSFVDIEDIDDYPPEKVCVISTGSQGEPMAALSLLARGDSKFVKVGPQDTVIFSSHAIPGNESNVNRVIDGLLRAGANVVHSGIADVHATGHAQAEDLKMYLSITEPEWFVPIHGEYHHMVANARHAQTMGVPESRVVLCEDGDVITITDDGIERTDRVPAGMLYVDGIVGDVGQGVERALKNGTRDVDALEKEVRRAAGKFVSERTKRRPMIVPVVMET
;
A
#
# COMPACT_ATOMS: atom_id res chain seq x y z
N GLY A 1 1.81 23.05 -7.23
CA GLY A 1 1.99 21.67 -6.76
C GLY A 1 1.01 20.75 -7.45
N LEU A 2 0.95 19.49 -7.00
CA LEU A 2 0.04 18.45 -7.50
C LEU A 2 -1.43 18.74 -7.13
N ILE A 3 -1.68 19.35 -5.97
CA ILE A 3 -3.01 19.81 -5.53
C ILE A 3 -3.12 21.31 -5.79
N LYS A 4 -4.27 21.73 -6.35
CA LYS A 4 -4.62 23.13 -6.61
C LYS A 4 -6.00 23.42 -6.02
N LEU A 5 -6.00 23.98 -4.82
CA LEU A 5 -7.20 24.44 -4.13
C LEU A 5 -6.96 25.85 -3.60
N PRO A 6 -7.98 26.72 -3.57
CA PRO A 6 -7.85 28.01 -2.92
C PRO A 6 -7.78 27.80 -1.40
N ASP A 7 -6.99 28.61 -0.68
CA ASP A 7 -6.74 28.40 0.76
C ASP A 7 -8.02 28.35 1.60
N ARG A 8 -9.06 29.10 1.19
CA ARG A 8 -10.41 29.08 1.78
C ARG A 8 -11.13 27.72 1.75
N SER A 9 -10.59 26.74 1.03
CA SER A 9 -11.13 25.37 0.97
C SER A 9 -10.64 24.50 2.12
N PHE A 10 -9.62 24.94 2.86
CA PHE A 10 -9.15 24.27 4.07
C PHE A 10 -9.74 24.97 5.29
N VAL A 11 -10.32 24.17 6.17
CA VAL A 11 -10.91 24.60 7.45
C VAL A 11 -10.15 23.86 8.54
N ASP A 12 -9.80 24.56 9.62
CA ASP A 12 -9.24 23.89 10.79
C ASP A 12 -10.31 22.98 11.40
N ILE A 13 -9.91 21.79 11.85
CA ILE A 13 -10.86 20.84 12.43
C ILE A 13 -11.48 21.36 13.72
N GLU A 14 -10.82 22.32 14.40
CA GLU A 14 -11.36 23.01 15.58
C GLU A 14 -12.52 23.95 15.24
N ASP A 15 -12.57 24.46 14.01
CA ASP A 15 -13.61 25.40 13.53
C ASP A 15 -14.74 24.70 12.79
N ILE A 16 -14.79 23.36 12.80
CA ILE A 16 -15.71 22.57 11.97
C ILE A 16 -17.20 22.87 12.28
N ASP A 17 -17.52 23.14 13.55
CA ASP A 17 -18.87 23.42 14.03
C ASP A 17 -19.40 24.80 13.59
N ASP A 18 -18.52 25.67 13.08
CA ASP A 18 -18.91 26.99 12.55
C ASP A 18 -19.51 26.90 11.12
N TYR A 19 -19.46 25.72 10.51
CA TYR A 19 -19.93 25.49 9.14
C TYR A 19 -21.19 24.61 9.13
N PRO A 20 -22.14 24.88 8.21
CA PRO A 20 -23.27 23.97 7.99
C PRO A 20 -22.77 22.56 7.62
N PRO A 21 -23.32 21.48 8.18
CA PRO A 21 -22.85 20.11 7.94
C PRO A 21 -22.73 19.75 6.46
N GLU A 22 -23.68 20.20 5.63
CA GLU A 22 -23.69 19.95 4.18
C GLU A 22 -22.57 20.64 3.39
N LYS A 23 -21.81 21.54 4.04
CA LYS A 23 -20.65 22.25 3.45
C LYS A 23 -19.31 21.72 3.96
N VAL A 24 -19.33 20.69 4.78
CA VAL A 24 -18.12 20.12 5.40
C VAL A 24 -17.80 18.78 4.75
N CYS A 25 -16.54 18.60 4.37
CA CYS A 25 -15.99 17.32 3.91
C CYS A 25 -14.73 17.01 4.71
N VAL A 26 -14.75 15.93 5.48
CA VAL A 26 -13.62 15.49 6.28
C VAL A 26 -12.84 14.42 5.50
N ILE A 27 -11.58 14.71 5.19
CA ILE A 27 -10.65 13.73 4.62
C ILE A 27 -9.85 13.14 5.78
N SER A 28 -9.98 11.84 6.00
CA SER A 28 -9.41 11.13 7.15
C SER A 28 -8.55 9.94 6.72
N THR A 29 -7.57 9.60 7.55
CA THR A 29 -6.85 8.31 7.51
C THR A 29 -7.61 7.24 8.28
N GLY A 30 -7.12 5.98 8.25
CA GLY A 30 -7.69 4.88 9.04
C GLY A 30 -8.58 3.93 8.26
N SER A 31 -8.50 3.94 6.94
CA SER A 31 -9.35 3.11 6.08
C SER A 31 -9.07 1.61 6.21
N GLN A 32 -7.93 1.22 6.80
CA GLN A 32 -7.56 -0.18 7.08
C GLN A 32 -7.93 -0.62 8.51
N GLY A 33 -8.53 0.26 9.30
CA GLY A 33 -8.94 -0.03 10.67
C GLY A 33 -7.79 0.01 11.69
N GLU A 34 -6.74 0.78 11.39
CA GLU A 34 -5.63 1.04 12.29
C GLU A 34 -6.16 1.64 13.61
N PRO A 35 -5.85 1.06 14.79
CA PRO A 35 -6.55 1.40 16.03
C PRO A 35 -6.50 2.87 16.42
N MET A 36 -5.41 3.55 16.09
CA MET A 36 -5.15 4.95 16.47
C MET A 36 -5.47 5.95 15.36
N ALA A 37 -5.87 5.49 14.18
CA ALA A 37 -6.21 6.38 13.08
C ALA A 37 -7.54 7.12 13.32
N ALA A 38 -7.68 8.28 12.69
CA ALA A 38 -8.81 9.18 12.92
C ALA A 38 -10.16 8.50 12.66
N LEU A 39 -10.30 7.69 11.61
CA LEU A 39 -11.54 6.98 11.32
C LEU A 39 -11.91 5.94 12.39
N SER A 40 -10.93 5.21 12.92
CA SER A 40 -11.13 4.25 14.01
C SER A 40 -11.53 4.95 15.31
N LEU A 41 -10.94 6.12 15.60
CA LEU A 41 -11.35 6.96 16.73
C LEU A 41 -12.77 7.50 16.56
N LEU A 42 -13.17 7.87 15.34
CA LEU A 42 -14.53 8.29 15.02
C LEU A 42 -15.53 7.15 15.25
N ALA A 43 -15.23 5.95 14.74
CA ALA A 43 -16.08 4.78 14.89
C ALA A 43 -16.29 4.34 16.35
N ARG A 44 -15.30 4.56 17.22
CA ARG A 44 -15.42 4.32 18.66
C ARG A 44 -16.06 5.47 19.43
N GLY A 45 -16.22 6.64 18.82
CA GLY A 45 -16.66 7.84 19.50
C GLY A 45 -15.57 8.51 20.36
N ASP A 46 -14.31 8.11 20.22
CA ASP A 46 -13.16 8.62 20.97
C ASP A 46 -12.55 9.88 20.35
N SER A 47 -12.91 10.20 19.09
CA SER A 47 -12.45 11.41 18.42
C SER A 47 -12.81 12.66 19.23
N LYS A 48 -11.84 13.56 19.42
CA LYS A 48 -12.01 14.80 20.19
C LYS A 48 -12.72 15.90 19.41
N PHE A 49 -12.54 15.92 18.10
CA PHE A 49 -12.94 17.04 17.25
C PHE A 49 -14.27 16.80 16.51
N VAL A 50 -14.51 15.56 16.09
CA VAL A 50 -15.68 15.23 15.27
C VAL A 50 -16.40 14.04 15.88
N LYS A 51 -17.73 14.11 15.93
CA LYS A 51 -18.60 12.99 16.33
C LYS A 51 -19.46 12.61 15.14
N VAL A 52 -19.53 11.31 14.86
CA VAL A 52 -20.38 10.79 13.78
C VAL A 52 -21.78 10.48 14.33
N GLY A 53 -22.80 10.71 13.51
CA GLY A 53 -24.19 10.49 13.87
C GLY A 53 -25.09 10.16 12.68
N PRO A 54 -26.42 10.15 12.89
CA PRO A 54 -27.39 9.66 11.90
C PRO A 54 -27.50 10.45 10.60
N GLN A 55 -26.94 11.65 10.54
CA GLN A 55 -26.97 12.51 9.36
C GLN A 55 -25.69 12.41 8.52
N ASP A 56 -24.67 11.72 9.03
CA ASP A 56 -23.37 11.65 8.39
C ASP A 56 -23.29 10.50 7.40
N THR A 57 -22.52 10.73 6.33
CA THR A 57 -22.14 9.69 5.38
C THR A 57 -20.63 9.51 5.41
N VAL A 58 -20.19 8.27 5.64
CA VAL A 58 -18.78 7.89 5.66
C VAL A 58 -18.48 7.02 4.45
N ILE A 59 -17.46 7.43 3.68
CA ILE A 59 -17.07 6.74 2.44
C ILE A 59 -15.70 6.09 2.64
N PHE A 60 -15.65 4.76 2.52
CA PHE A 60 -14.41 4.01 2.42
C PHE A 60 -13.96 3.97 0.96
N SER A 61 -13.14 4.95 0.58
CA SER A 61 -12.54 5.07 -0.75
C SER A 61 -11.34 4.12 -0.95
N SER A 62 -11.36 2.94 -0.33
CA SER A 62 -10.29 1.94 -0.35
C SER A 62 -10.84 0.51 -0.21
N HIS A 63 -9.99 -0.47 -0.51
CA HIS A 63 -10.23 -1.88 -0.17
C HIS A 63 -9.39 -2.28 1.04
N ALA A 64 -9.90 -3.24 1.82
CA ALA A 64 -9.12 -3.87 2.87
C ALA A 64 -7.93 -4.61 2.24
N ILE A 65 -6.73 -4.34 2.74
CA ILE A 65 -5.53 -5.10 2.44
C ILE A 65 -5.69 -6.49 3.07
N PRO A 66 -5.25 -7.58 2.40
CA PRO A 66 -5.34 -8.92 2.95
C PRO A 66 -4.81 -9.00 4.40
N GLY A 67 -5.65 -9.49 5.31
CA GLY A 67 -5.36 -9.58 6.75
C GLY A 67 -5.99 -8.46 7.61
N ASN A 68 -6.41 -7.35 7.01
CA ASN A 68 -7.03 -6.22 7.71
C ASN A 68 -8.56 -6.24 7.71
N GLU A 69 -9.20 -7.24 7.09
CA GLU A 69 -10.66 -7.28 6.88
C GLU A 69 -11.42 -7.16 8.21
N SER A 70 -10.93 -7.85 9.25
CA SER A 70 -11.56 -7.81 10.58
C SER A 70 -11.46 -6.43 11.24
N ASN A 71 -10.38 -5.69 11.00
CA ASN A 71 -10.18 -4.35 11.54
C ASN A 71 -11.08 -3.35 10.82
N VAL A 72 -11.13 -3.41 9.49
CA VAL A 72 -12.02 -2.58 8.67
C VAL A 72 -13.49 -2.83 9.06
N ASN A 73 -13.91 -4.08 9.16
CA ASN A 73 -15.28 -4.43 9.57
C ASN A 73 -15.64 -3.88 10.95
N ARG A 74 -14.70 -3.87 11.91
CA ARG A 74 -14.93 -3.29 13.24
C ARG A 74 -15.18 -1.78 13.18
N VAL A 75 -14.47 -1.07 12.31
CA VAL A 75 -14.70 0.37 12.10
C VAL A 75 -16.06 0.60 11.45
N ILE A 76 -16.40 -0.16 10.40
CA ILE A 76 -17.71 -0.08 9.74
C ILE A 76 -18.84 -0.32 10.75
N ASP A 77 -18.74 -1.37 11.56
CA ASP A 77 -19.72 -1.69 12.61
C ASP A 77 -19.88 -0.55 13.62
N GLY A 78 -18.77 0.09 14.03
CA GLY A 78 -18.81 1.22 14.96
C GLY A 78 -19.54 2.43 14.37
N LEU A 79 -19.26 2.76 13.10
CA LEU A 79 -19.92 3.86 12.38
C LEU A 79 -21.43 3.58 12.18
N LEU A 80 -21.78 2.36 11.79
CA LEU A 80 -23.18 1.94 11.64
C LEU A 80 -23.93 1.98 12.98
N ARG A 81 -23.29 1.59 14.09
CA ARG A 81 -23.87 1.68 15.44
C ARG A 81 -24.09 3.13 15.88
N ALA A 82 -23.26 4.06 15.43
CA ALA A 82 -23.46 5.50 15.64
C ALA A 82 -24.59 6.08 14.75
N GLY A 83 -25.14 5.28 13.83
CA GLY A 83 -26.24 5.65 12.94
C GLY A 83 -25.80 6.24 11.61
N ALA A 84 -24.50 6.36 11.36
CA ALA A 84 -23.99 6.92 10.11
C ALA A 84 -24.31 6.01 8.92
N ASN A 85 -24.52 6.63 7.76
CA ASN A 85 -24.59 5.91 6.50
C ASN A 85 -23.16 5.56 6.03
N VAL A 86 -22.88 4.28 5.76
CA VAL A 86 -21.53 3.85 5.34
C VAL A 86 -21.56 3.35 3.90
N VAL A 87 -20.71 3.94 3.05
CA VAL A 87 -20.52 3.55 1.66
C VAL A 87 -19.12 2.94 1.50
N HIS A 88 -19.03 1.75 0.93
CA HIS A 88 -17.77 1.07 0.64
C HIS A 88 -17.85 0.33 -0.70
N SER A 89 -16.72 -0.19 -1.18
CA SER A 89 -16.59 -0.78 -2.51
C SER A 89 -17.50 -2.00 -2.80
N GLY A 90 -18.03 -2.64 -1.75
CA GLY A 90 -19.01 -3.73 -1.89
C GLY A 90 -20.43 -3.24 -2.22
N ILE A 91 -20.71 -1.95 -2.05
CA ILE A 91 -22.04 -1.34 -2.24
C ILE A 91 -22.03 -0.37 -3.44
N ALA A 92 -20.96 0.41 -3.60
CA ALA A 92 -20.82 1.39 -4.67
C ALA A 92 -19.38 1.46 -5.16
N ASP A 93 -19.20 1.87 -6.41
CA ASP A 93 -17.87 2.06 -7.01
C ASP A 93 -17.22 3.34 -6.47
N VAL A 94 -16.55 3.21 -5.32
CA VAL A 94 -15.89 4.30 -4.59
C VAL A 94 -14.37 4.13 -4.55
N HIS A 95 -13.83 3.10 -5.18
CA HIS A 95 -12.41 2.85 -5.22
C HIS A 95 -12.00 2.16 -6.52
N ALA A 96 -11.03 2.74 -7.21
CA ALA A 96 -10.34 2.11 -8.32
C ALA A 96 -9.02 1.50 -7.84
N THR A 97 -8.70 0.30 -8.32
CA THR A 97 -7.40 -0.34 -8.08
C THR A 97 -6.26 0.51 -8.64
N GLY A 98 -5.15 0.61 -7.90
CA GLY A 98 -3.90 1.17 -8.41
C GLY A 98 -3.12 0.21 -9.32
N HIS A 99 -3.53 -1.05 -9.39
CA HIS A 99 -2.91 -2.09 -10.23
C HIS A 99 -3.74 -2.36 -11.49
N ALA A 100 -3.02 -2.55 -12.60
CA ALA A 100 -3.56 -2.92 -13.91
C ALA A 100 -4.36 -4.24 -13.84
N GLN A 101 -5.51 -4.27 -14.49
CA GLN A 101 -6.31 -5.49 -14.65
C GLN A 101 -5.88 -6.28 -15.88
N ALA A 102 -6.49 -7.45 -16.10
CA ALA A 102 -6.09 -8.38 -17.17
C ALA A 102 -6.03 -7.72 -18.55
N GLU A 103 -6.99 -6.87 -18.92
CA GLU A 103 -7.00 -6.22 -20.23
C GLU A 103 -5.95 -5.09 -20.33
N ASP A 104 -5.65 -4.38 -19.24
CA ASP A 104 -4.56 -3.41 -19.20
C ASP A 104 -3.21 -4.10 -19.35
N LEU A 105 -3.02 -5.25 -18.69
CA LEU A 105 -1.81 -6.06 -18.80
C LEU A 105 -1.63 -6.61 -20.22
N LYS A 106 -2.71 -7.10 -20.84
CA LYS A 106 -2.68 -7.56 -22.24
C LYS A 106 -2.40 -6.41 -23.21
N MET A 107 -3.00 -5.24 -23.00
CA MET A 107 -2.70 -4.04 -23.78
C MET A 107 -1.22 -3.66 -23.66
N TYR A 108 -0.64 -3.75 -22.46
CA TYR A 108 0.78 -3.52 -22.27
C TYR A 108 1.64 -4.56 -23.03
N LEU A 109 1.25 -5.83 -23.00
CA LEU A 109 1.93 -6.91 -23.72
C LEU A 109 1.82 -6.76 -25.25
N SER A 110 0.69 -6.29 -25.77
CA SER A 110 0.54 -6.05 -27.21
C SER A 110 1.35 -4.85 -27.72
N ILE A 111 1.72 -3.92 -26.84
CA ILE A 111 2.58 -2.79 -27.19
C ILE A 111 4.06 -3.20 -27.10
N THR A 112 4.42 -3.98 -26.09
CA THR A 112 5.82 -4.32 -25.80
C THR A 112 6.34 -5.54 -26.56
N GLU A 113 5.44 -6.44 -27.01
CA GLU A 113 5.75 -7.66 -27.76
C GLU A 113 7.03 -8.37 -27.25
N PRO A 114 7.09 -8.73 -25.96
CA PRO A 114 8.34 -9.14 -25.36
C PRO A 114 8.78 -10.51 -25.87
N GLU A 115 10.09 -10.67 -26.13
CA GLU A 115 10.66 -11.97 -26.50
C GLU A 115 10.56 -12.98 -25.34
N TRP A 116 10.80 -12.49 -24.12
CA TRP A 116 10.75 -13.24 -22.86
C TRP A 116 9.92 -12.48 -21.83
N PHE A 117 9.22 -13.21 -20.97
CA PHE A 117 8.36 -12.60 -19.94
C PHE A 117 8.65 -13.17 -18.54
N VAL A 118 8.86 -12.27 -17.58
CA VAL A 118 9.05 -12.59 -16.17
C VAL A 118 7.97 -11.85 -15.38
N PRO A 119 6.88 -12.51 -14.96
CA PRO A 119 5.88 -11.86 -14.13
C PRO A 119 6.48 -11.54 -12.76
N ILE A 120 6.18 -10.34 -12.25
CA ILE A 120 6.62 -9.85 -10.95
C ILE A 120 5.44 -9.26 -10.18
N HIS A 121 5.67 -8.95 -8.90
CA HIS A 121 4.75 -8.23 -8.01
C HIS A 121 3.39 -8.92 -7.79
N GLY A 122 3.37 -9.89 -6.89
CA GLY A 122 2.17 -10.56 -6.40
C GLY A 122 2.52 -11.91 -5.82
N GLU A 123 1.54 -12.55 -5.16
CA GLU A 123 1.71 -13.96 -4.77
C GLU A 123 1.88 -14.88 -5.98
N TYR A 124 2.36 -16.11 -5.74
CA TYR A 124 2.66 -17.07 -6.79
C TYR A 124 1.50 -17.33 -7.76
N HIS A 125 0.27 -17.38 -7.25
CA HIS A 125 -0.91 -17.57 -8.08
C HIS A 125 -1.19 -16.38 -9.01
N HIS A 126 -0.87 -15.14 -8.58
CA HIS A 126 -0.94 -13.95 -9.44
C HIS A 126 0.12 -14.02 -10.54
N MET A 127 1.34 -14.45 -10.20
CA MET A 127 2.42 -14.61 -11.20
C MET A 127 2.04 -15.65 -12.27
N VAL A 128 1.44 -16.77 -11.87
CA VAL A 128 0.92 -17.79 -12.79
C VAL A 128 -0.21 -17.22 -13.67
N ALA A 129 -1.12 -16.43 -13.13
CA ALA A 129 -2.19 -15.81 -13.91
C ALA A 129 -1.62 -14.82 -14.95
N ASN A 130 -0.67 -13.98 -14.54
CA ASN A 130 -0.02 -13.02 -15.43
C ASN A 130 0.80 -13.71 -16.53
N ALA A 131 1.51 -14.80 -16.20
CA ALA A 131 2.18 -15.66 -17.18
C ALA A 131 1.22 -16.19 -18.26
N ARG A 132 0.02 -16.63 -17.86
CA ARG A 132 -1.02 -17.09 -18.81
C ARG A 132 -1.52 -15.97 -19.72
N HIS A 133 -1.60 -14.73 -19.22
CA HIS A 133 -1.91 -13.58 -20.07
C HIS A 133 -0.82 -13.36 -21.12
N ALA A 134 0.47 -13.39 -20.75
CA ALA A 134 1.58 -13.31 -21.70
C ALA A 134 1.54 -14.43 -22.76
N GLN A 135 1.24 -15.66 -22.36
CA GLN A 135 1.08 -16.79 -23.30
C GLN A 135 -0.06 -16.56 -24.29
N THR A 136 -1.20 -16.05 -23.81
CA THR A 136 -2.35 -15.71 -24.68
C THR A 136 -2.00 -14.60 -25.67
N MET A 137 -1.11 -13.69 -25.27
CA MET A 137 -0.60 -12.60 -26.11
C MET A 137 0.56 -13.02 -27.03
N GLY A 138 0.92 -14.30 -27.06
CA GLY A 138 1.86 -14.86 -28.03
C GLY A 138 3.27 -15.15 -27.52
N VAL A 139 3.56 -14.89 -26.24
CA VAL A 139 4.85 -15.27 -25.65
C VAL A 139 4.89 -16.81 -25.49
N PRO A 140 5.85 -17.53 -26.10
CA PRO A 140 5.93 -18.98 -25.93
C PRO A 140 6.08 -19.37 -24.47
N GLU A 141 5.44 -20.47 -24.03
CA GLU A 141 5.54 -20.95 -22.65
C GLU A 141 7.00 -21.18 -22.22
N SER A 142 7.84 -21.67 -23.13
CA SER A 142 9.28 -21.85 -22.90
C SER A 142 10.06 -20.54 -22.68
N ARG A 143 9.45 -19.39 -22.96
CA ARG A 143 10.01 -18.06 -22.79
C ARG A 143 9.35 -17.26 -21.66
N VAL A 144 8.54 -17.92 -20.84
CA VAL A 144 7.99 -17.36 -19.61
C VAL A 144 8.73 -17.93 -18.40
N VAL A 145 9.32 -17.07 -17.58
CA VAL A 145 10.13 -17.49 -16.43
C VAL A 145 9.43 -17.08 -15.14
N LEU A 146 8.89 -18.06 -14.40
CA LEU A 146 8.37 -17.84 -13.05
C LEU A 146 9.53 -17.86 -12.05
N CYS A 147 9.73 -16.74 -11.35
CA CYS A 147 10.76 -16.60 -10.32
C CYS A 147 10.14 -16.55 -8.92
N GLU A 148 10.91 -17.01 -7.94
CA GLU A 148 10.68 -16.79 -6.52
C GLU A 148 11.78 -15.87 -5.96
N ASP A 149 11.55 -15.33 -4.77
CA ASP A 149 12.55 -14.55 -4.08
C ASP A 149 13.86 -15.33 -3.90
N GLY A 150 14.95 -14.73 -4.37
CA GLY A 150 16.29 -15.30 -4.32
C GLY A 150 16.76 -15.96 -5.61
N ASP A 151 15.89 -16.18 -6.59
CA ASP A 151 16.34 -16.73 -7.86
C ASP A 151 17.15 -15.72 -8.67
N VAL A 152 18.21 -16.20 -9.29
CA VAL A 152 19.05 -15.41 -10.19
C VAL A 152 18.75 -15.84 -11.62
N ILE A 153 18.33 -14.88 -12.43
CA ILE A 153 18.22 -15.03 -13.89
C ILE A 153 19.39 -14.32 -14.56
N THR A 154 20.00 -14.99 -15.54
CA THR A 154 21.01 -14.40 -16.42
C THR A 154 20.37 -14.13 -17.76
N ILE A 155 20.56 -12.92 -18.27
CA ILE A 155 20.10 -12.50 -19.59
C ILE A 155 21.33 -12.46 -20.49
N THR A 156 21.29 -13.22 -21.57
CA THR A 156 22.33 -13.29 -22.60
C THR A 156 21.72 -12.98 -23.97
N ASP A 157 22.57 -12.89 -24.99
CA ASP A 157 22.11 -12.75 -26.39
C ASP A 157 21.31 -13.99 -26.86
N ASP A 158 21.50 -15.14 -26.21
CA ASP A 158 20.82 -16.41 -26.54
C ASP A 158 19.49 -16.59 -25.78
N GLY A 159 19.22 -15.79 -24.74
CA GLY A 159 17.96 -15.80 -24.00
C GLY A 159 18.08 -15.57 -22.50
N ILE A 160 17.11 -16.08 -21.74
CA ILE A 160 17.09 -16.00 -20.28
C ILE A 160 17.24 -17.40 -19.67
N GLU A 161 18.18 -17.54 -18.75
CA GLU A 161 18.39 -18.77 -17.99
C GLU A 161 18.34 -18.50 -16.48
N ARG A 162 17.74 -19.42 -15.71
CA ARG A 162 17.88 -19.41 -14.25
C ARG A 162 19.21 -20.08 -13.90
N THR A 163 20.14 -19.32 -13.34
CA THR A 163 21.54 -19.75 -13.20
C THR A 163 21.96 -20.01 -11.76
N ASP A 164 21.33 -19.36 -10.78
CA ASP A 164 21.75 -19.47 -9.38
C ASP A 164 20.61 -19.09 -8.42
N ARG A 165 20.87 -19.22 -7.12
CA ARG A 165 20.00 -18.73 -6.05
C ARG A 165 20.82 -18.02 -4.99
N VAL A 166 20.40 -16.81 -4.63
CA VAL A 166 20.96 -16.05 -3.51
C VAL A 166 20.08 -16.17 -2.28
N PRO A 167 20.65 -16.05 -1.06
CA PRO A 167 19.85 -15.97 0.15
C PRO A 167 18.84 -14.81 0.07
N ALA A 168 17.56 -15.15 0.08
CA ALA A 168 16.44 -14.22 0.17
C ALA A 168 15.56 -14.65 1.34
N GLY A 169 15.56 -13.84 2.39
CA GLY A 169 14.79 -14.08 3.59
C GLY A 169 14.19 -12.77 4.08
N MET A 170 13.12 -12.88 4.85
CA MET A 170 12.44 -11.73 5.43
C MET A 170 13.23 -11.20 6.63
N LEU A 171 13.55 -9.90 6.61
CA LEU A 171 14.04 -9.19 7.78
C LEU A 171 12.87 -8.46 8.43
N TYR A 172 12.38 -9.00 9.54
CA TYR A 172 11.39 -8.33 10.36
C TYR A 172 12.08 -7.24 11.19
N VAL A 173 11.58 -6.01 11.10
CA VAL A 173 12.04 -4.88 11.91
C VAL A 173 10.92 -4.52 12.86
N ASP A 174 11.10 -4.89 14.12
CA ASP A 174 10.27 -4.44 15.23
C ASP A 174 11.11 -3.49 16.07
N GLY A 175 10.75 -2.20 16.05
CA GLY A 175 11.16 -1.07 16.93
C GLY A 175 12.62 -0.84 17.34
N ILE A 176 13.45 -1.86 17.50
CA ILE A 176 14.68 -1.86 18.30
C ILE A 176 15.76 -2.81 17.73
N VAL A 177 15.88 -2.96 16.39
CA VAL A 177 17.04 -3.67 15.81
C VAL A 177 18.09 -2.65 15.30
N GLY A 178 19.02 -2.26 16.18
CA GLY A 178 20.25 -1.52 15.85
C GLY A 178 20.06 -0.13 15.19
N ASP A 179 21.06 0.29 14.40
CA ASP A 179 21.13 1.59 13.66
C ASP A 179 19.87 1.92 12.83
N VAL A 180 19.05 0.91 12.49
CA VAL A 180 17.78 1.09 11.75
C VAL A 180 16.72 1.74 12.64
N GLY A 181 16.58 1.26 13.88
CA GLY A 181 15.68 1.88 14.87
C GLY A 181 16.08 3.33 15.16
N GLN A 182 17.38 3.61 15.30
CA GLN A 182 17.87 4.98 15.50
C GLN A 182 17.64 5.90 14.28
N GLY A 183 17.76 5.37 13.06
CA GLY A 183 17.48 6.10 11.83
C GLY A 183 16.00 6.50 11.75
N VAL A 184 15.11 5.55 12.03
CA VAL A 184 13.66 5.76 12.05
C VAL A 184 13.25 6.67 13.21
N GLU A 185 13.79 6.48 14.43
CA GLU A 185 13.56 7.37 15.57
C GLU A 185 14.03 8.81 15.30
N ARG A 186 15.18 9.00 14.63
CA ARG A 186 15.64 10.33 14.21
C ARG A 186 14.67 10.95 13.21
N ALA A 187 14.20 10.20 12.23
CA ALA A 187 13.23 10.68 11.26
C ALA A 187 11.92 11.13 11.94
N LEU A 188 11.42 10.31 12.87
CA LEU A 188 10.23 10.60 13.68
C LEU A 188 10.44 11.82 14.60
N LYS A 189 11.59 11.93 15.28
CA LYS A 189 11.95 13.10 16.11
C LYS A 189 12.09 14.40 15.32
N ASN A 190 12.48 14.30 14.05
CA ASN A 190 12.56 15.44 13.14
C ASN A 190 11.20 15.79 12.52
N GLY A 191 10.10 15.17 12.97
CA GLY A 191 8.74 15.47 12.53
C GLY A 191 8.31 14.75 11.25
N THR A 192 9.08 13.76 10.79
CA THR A 192 8.72 12.98 9.61
C THR A 192 7.63 11.98 9.99
N ARG A 193 6.41 12.17 9.48
CA ARG A 193 5.26 11.26 9.67
C ARG A 193 4.65 10.78 8.35
N ASP A 194 5.27 11.18 7.24
CA ASP A 194 4.87 10.74 5.91
C ASP A 194 5.35 9.31 5.68
N VAL A 195 4.44 8.43 5.24
CA VAL A 195 4.71 7.00 5.03
C VAL A 195 5.79 6.82 3.97
N ASP A 196 5.75 7.59 2.88
CA ASP A 196 6.77 7.54 1.82
C ASP A 196 8.16 7.95 2.34
N ALA A 197 8.21 8.96 3.21
CA ALA A 197 9.45 9.41 3.84
C ALA A 197 9.98 8.40 4.86
N LEU A 198 9.10 7.76 5.64
CA LEU A 198 9.45 6.68 6.56
C LEU A 198 9.95 5.44 5.81
N GLU A 199 9.28 5.03 4.73
CA GLU A 199 9.72 3.95 3.86
C GLU A 199 11.11 4.23 3.26
N LYS A 200 11.36 5.46 2.80
CA LYS A 200 12.69 5.86 2.31
C LYS A 200 13.76 5.77 3.38
N GLU A 201 13.47 6.22 4.59
CA GLU A 201 14.43 6.14 5.71
C GLU A 201 14.64 4.70 6.19
N VAL A 202 13.58 3.89 6.29
CA VAL A 202 13.67 2.44 6.57
C VAL A 202 14.52 1.76 5.50
N ARG A 203 14.26 2.03 4.22
CA ARG A 203 15.03 1.47 3.10
C ARG A 203 16.49 1.89 3.15
N ARG A 204 16.77 3.16 3.46
CA ARG A 204 18.14 3.67 3.59
C ARG A 204 18.87 3.03 4.76
N ALA A 205 18.24 2.97 5.92
CA ALA A 205 18.84 2.45 7.14
C ALA A 205 19.03 0.93 7.08
N ALA A 206 18.02 0.19 6.61
CA ALA A 206 18.14 -1.24 6.33
C ALA A 206 19.19 -1.50 5.25
N GLY A 207 19.26 -0.68 4.21
CA GLY A 207 20.27 -0.77 3.15
C GLY A 207 21.70 -0.60 3.67
N LYS A 208 21.92 0.40 4.52
CA LYS A 208 23.22 0.62 5.18
C LYS A 208 23.60 -0.58 6.06
N PHE A 209 22.68 -1.01 6.92
CA PHE A 209 22.88 -2.15 7.82
C PHE A 209 23.24 -3.44 7.08
N VAL A 210 22.47 -3.77 6.03
CA VAL A 210 22.71 -4.97 5.22
C VAL A 210 24.05 -4.86 4.48
N SER A 211 24.37 -3.69 3.91
CA SER A 211 25.64 -3.47 3.21
C SER A 211 26.86 -3.60 4.14
N GLU A 212 26.78 -3.11 5.38
CA GLU A 212 27.89 -3.17 6.34
C GLU A 212 28.19 -4.61 6.75
N ARG A 213 27.14 -5.42 6.98
CA ARG A 213 27.26 -6.81 7.45
C ARG A 213 27.54 -7.82 6.35
N THR A 214 26.93 -7.65 5.18
CA THR A 214 26.95 -8.67 4.12
C THR A 214 27.82 -8.28 2.93
N LYS A 215 28.27 -7.01 2.86
CA LYS A 215 28.96 -6.42 1.70
C LYS A 215 28.15 -6.52 0.39
N ARG A 216 26.82 -6.68 0.48
CA ARG A 216 25.89 -6.78 -0.65
C ARG A 216 24.90 -5.60 -0.65
N ARG A 217 24.28 -5.35 -1.81
CA ARG A 217 23.23 -4.34 -2.00
C ARG A 217 21.93 -4.99 -2.51
N PRO A 218 21.20 -5.75 -1.67
CA PRO A 218 19.97 -6.38 -2.10
C PRO A 218 18.85 -5.36 -2.31
N MET A 219 17.84 -5.74 -3.08
CA MET A 219 16.58 -5.01 -3.14
C MET A 219 15.91 -5.09 -1.76
N ILE A 220 15.54 -3.94 -1.20
CA ILE A 220 14.84 -3.82 0.08
C ILE A 220 13.49 -3.19 -0.21
N VAL A 221 12.43 -3.94 0.10
CA VAL A 221 11.05 -3.48 0.06
C VAL A 221 10.64 -3.21 1.51
N PRO A 222 10.68 -1.96 1.97
CA PRO A 222 10.19 -1.63 3.31
C PRO A 222 8.68 -1.84 3.35
N VAL A 223 8.17 -2.41 4.44
CA VAL A 223 6.74 -2.42 4.74
C VAL A 223 6.59 -1.70 6.07
N VAL A 224 5.99 -0.51 6.05
CA VAL A 224 5.70 0.25 7.27
C VAL A 224 4.28 -0.10 7.69
N MET A 225 4.13 -0.69 8.86
CA MET A 225 2.83 -0.97 9.47
C MET A 225 2.66 -0.06 10.68
N GLU A 226 1.59 0.73 10.70
CA GLU A 226 1.20 1.45 11.91
C GLU A 226 0.49 0.47 12.86
N THR A 227 1.08 0.25 14.04
CA THR A 227 0.48 -0.53 15.14
C THR A 227 -0.30 0.36 16.09
#